data_AF-A0A3D3NF77-F1
#
_entry.id   AF-A0A3D3NF77-F1
#
_cell.length_a   1.000
_cell.length_b   1.000
_cell.length_c   1.000
_cell.angle_alpha   90.00
_cell.angle_beta   90.00
_cell.angle_gamma   90.00
#
_symmetry.space_group_name_H-M   'P 1'
#
loop_
_entity.id
_entity.type
_entity.pdbx_description
1 polymer ?
#
loop_
_entity_poly.entity_id
_entity_poly.type
_entity_poly.pdbx_seq_one_letter_code
_entity_poly.pdbx_strand_id
1 'polypeptide(L)'
;GESVMVIGHQKGRDTKEKLFRNFGMPRPEGYRKALRLMRLAEKFGIPVLTFIDTPGAYPGIDAEERGQSEAIGRNLYVMAELQVPIVVTVIGEGGSGGALAIGVG
;
A
#
# COMPACT_ATOMS: atom_id res chain seq x y z
N GLY A 1 -7.99 17.42 17.17
CA GLY A 1 -7.21 16.28 16.64
C GLY A 1 -6.51 16.72 15.37
N GLU A 2 -5.43 16.06 15.00
CA GLU A 2 -4.72 16.32 13.74
C GLU A 2 -5.28 15.42 12.63
N SER A 3 -5.42 15.98 11.43
CA SER A 3 -5.86 15.23 10.25
C SER A 3 -4.72 14.36 9.72
N VAL A 4 -5.00 13.10 9.39
CA VAL A 4 -4.01 12.15 8.85
C VAL A 4 -4.60 11.33 7.70
N MET A 5 -3.74 10.92 6.77
CA MET A 5 -4.08 9.96 5.73
C MET A 5 -3.72 8.55 6.18
N VAL A 6 -4.68 7.64 6.18
CA VAL A 6 -4.46 6.23 6.56
C VAL A 6 -4.52 5.33 5.34
N ILE A 7 -3.49 4.51 5.16
CA ILE A 7 -3.37 3.54 4.07
C ILE A 7 -2.95 2.20 4.67
N GLY A 8 -3.47 1.08 4.19
CA GLY A 8 -3.02 -0.21 4.68
C GLY A 8 -3.57 -1.39 3.91
N HIS A 9 -3.04 -2.56 4.24
CA HIS A 9 -3.55 -3.83 3.75
C HIS A 9 -4.78 -4.24 4.55
N GLN A 10 -5.72 -4.93 3.90
CA GLN A 10 -6.92 -5.44 4.55
C GLN A 10 -7.06 -6.92 4.24
N LYS A 11 -6.63 -7.81 5.16
CA LYS A 11 -6.69 -9.26 4.93
C LYS A 11 -8.09 -9.86 4.99
N GLY A 12 -8.98 -9.30 5.80
CA GLY A 12 -10.27 -9.92 6.14
C GLY A 12 -10.15 -10.89 7.33
N ARG A 13 -11.22 -11.00 8.11
CA ARG A 13 -11.23 -11.74 9.39
C ARG A 13 -11.61 -13.20 9.20
N ASP A 14 -12.63 -13.46 8.39
CA ASP A 14 -13.11 -14.80 8.06
C ASP A 14 -12.72 -15.24 6.65
N THR A 15 -13.00 -16.49 6.31
CA THR A 15 -12.65 -17.08 5.00
C THR A 15 -13.29 -16.34 3.83
N LYS A 16 -14.54 -15.90 3.97
CA LYS A 16 -15.26 -15.21 2.89
C LYS A 16 -14.65 -13.83 2.64
N GLU A 17 -14.37 -13.09 3.71
CA GLU A 17 -13.68 -11.81 3.62
C GLU A 17 -12.27 -11.96 3.05
N LYS A 18 -11.51 -12.97 3.48
CA LYS A 18 -10.17 -13.24 2.97
C LYS A 18 -10.16 -13.49 1.48
N LEU A 19 -11.09 -14.30 0.97
CA LEU A 19 -11.25 -14.52 -0.47
C LEU A 19 -11.61 -13.22 -1.20
N PHE A 20 -12.56 -12.45 -0.68
CA PHE A 20 -12.97 -11.17 -1.29
C PHE A 20 -11.84 -10.13 -1.32
N ARG A 21 -11.01 -10.09 -0.26
CA ARG A 21 -9.89 -9.16 -0.12
C ARG A 21 -8.58 -9.70 -0.68
N ASN A 22 -8.62 -10.85 -1.35
CA ASN A 22 -7.43 -11.51 -1.89
C ASN A 22 -6.33 -11.72 -0.83
N PHE A 23 -6.71 -12.08 0.39
CA PHE A 23 -5.83 -12.31 1.53
C PHE A 23 -4.90 -11.12 1.85
N GLY A 24 -5.32 -9.90 1.50
CA GLY A 24 -4.51 -8.69 1.67
C GLY A 24 -3.40 -8.52 0.64
N MET A 25 -3.38 -9.33 -0.43
CA MET A 25 -2.42 -9.27 -1.53
C MET A 25 -2.91 -8.31 -2.62
N PRO A 26 -2.35 -7.09 -2.72
CA PRO A 26 -2.82 -6.10 -3.68
C PRO A 26 -2.39 -6.44 -5.11
N ARG A 27 -3.26 -6.12 -6.05
CA ARG A 27 -2.95 -5.97 -7.48
C ARG A 27 -2.40 -4.56 -7.75
N PRO A 28 -1.82 -4.27 -8.92
CA PRO A 28 -1.20 -2.96 -9.21
C PRO A 28 -2.13 -1.76 -8.98
N GLU A 29 -3.42 -1.90 -9.29
CA GLU A 29 -4.43 -0.87 -9.04
C GLU A 29 -4.55 -0.49 -7.55
N GLY A 30 -4.25 -1.42 -6.63
CA GLY A 30 -4.19 -1.15 -5.20
C GLY A 30 -3.04 -0.22 -4.83
N TYR A 31 -1.84 -0.46 -5.39
CA TYR A 31 -0.68 0.41 -5.19
C TYR A 31 -0.88 1.78 -5.83
N ARG A 32 -1.45 1.85 -7.04
CA ARG A 32 -1.79 3.13 -7.70
C ARG A 32 -2.83 3.92 -6.89
N LYS A 33 -3.80 3.23 -6.27
CA LYS A 33 -4.74 3.86 -5.34
C LYS A 33 -4.01 4.43 -4.12
N ALA A 34 -3.07 3.68 -3.53
CA ALA A 34 -2.27 4.14 -2.41
C ALA A 34 -1.47 5.40 -2.79
N LEU A 35 -0.77 5.39 -3.93
CA LEU A 35 -0.03 6.55 -4.47
C LEU A 35 -0.91 7.80 -4.56
N ARG A 36 -2.09 7.66 -5.15
CA ARG A 36 -3.05 8.77 -5.32
C ARG A 36 -3.43 9.39 -3.98
N LEU A 37 -3.60 8.56 -2.94
CA LEU A 37 -3.91 9.02 -1.60
C LEU A 37 -2.71 9.70 -0.93
N MET A 38 -1.49 9.17 -1.11
CA MET A 38 -0.27 9.81 -0.60
C MET A 38 -0.04 11.19 -1.21
N ARG A 39 -0.20 11.34 -2.53
CA ARG A 39 -0.11 12.66 -3.19
C ARG A 39 -1.22 13.62 -2.75
N LEU A 40 -2.40 13.09 -2.42
CA LEU A 40 -3.46 13.90 -1.83
C LEU A 40 -3.10 14.38 -0.42
N ALA A 41 -2.47 13.51 0.38
CA ALA A 41 -1.99 13.84 1.72
C ALA A 41 -0.94 14.97 1.65
N GLU A 42 0.03 14.83 0.75
CA GLU A 42 1.03 15.85 0.46
C GLU A 42 0.42 17.18 0.03
N LYS A 43 -0.56 17.15 -0.90
CA LYS A 43 -1.25 18.37 -1.37
C LYS A 43 -1.89 19.17 -0.23
N PHE A 44 -2.36 18.49 0.81
CA PHE A 44 -2.97 19.13 1.98
C PHE A 44 -2.03 19.26 3.17
N GLY A 45 -0.76 18.86 3.05
CA GLY A 45 0.21 18.93 4.12
C GLY A 45 -0.14 18.05 5.33
N ILE A 46 -0.84 16.93 5.13
CA ILE A 46 -1.24 16.03 6.22
C ILE A 46 -0.32 14.78 6.29
N PRO A 47 0.03 14.29 7.50
CA PRO A 47 0.86 13.09 7.65
C PRO A 47 0.20 11.83 7.06
N VAL A 48 1.04 10.87 6.66
CA VAL A 48 0.61 9.56 6.16
C VAL A 48 0.95 8.48 7.19
N LEU A 49 -0.04 7.67 7.56
CA LEU A 49 0.14 6.48 8.37
C LEU A 49 -0.10 5.24 7.51
N THR A 50 0.89 4.35 7.42
CA THR A 50 0.75 3.09 6.68
C THR A 50 0.74 1.87 7.59
N PHE A 51 -0.17 0.93 7.30
CA PHE A 51 -0.34 -0.31 8.03
C PHE A 51 -0.07 -1.53 7.14
N ILE A 52 1.04 -2.21 7.41
CA ILE A 52 1.52 -3.33 6.62
C ILE A 52 1.04 -4.65 7.22
N ASP A 53 0.27 -5.40 6.43
CA ASP A 53 -0.20 -6.74 6.74
C ASP A 53 -0.51 -7.50 5.45
N THR A 54 0.52 -7.97 4.76
CA THR A 54 0.40 -8.70 3.50
C THR A 54 1.44 -9.81 3.41
N PRO A 55 1.08 -10.98 2.86
CA PRO A 55 2.08 -12.00 2.52
C PRO A 55 2.88 -11.61 1.25
N GLY A 56 2.40 -10.62 0.49
CA GLY A 56 3.07 -10.10 -0.70
C GLY A 56 2.13 -9.47 -1.71
N ALA A 57 2.69 -8.93 -2.79
CA ALA A 57 1.90 -8.52 -3.95
C ALA A 57 1.23 -9.75 -4.59
N TYR A 58 0.07 -9.57 -5.21
CA TYR A 58 -0.61 -10.67 -5.88
C TYR A 58 0.19 -11.17 -7.10
N PRO A 59 0.62 -12.46 -7.14
CA PRO A 59 1.47 -13.01 -8.20
C PRO A 59 0.62 -13.63 -9.32
N GLY A 60 -0.26 -12.83 -9.94
CA GLY A 60 -1.13 -13.28 -11.03
C GLY A 60 -0.70 -12.74 -12.39
N ILE A 61 -0.95 -13.50 -13.46
CA ILE A 61 -0.70 -13.07 -14.85
C ILE A 61 -1.38 -11.72 -15.12
N ASP A 62 -2.62 -11.59 -14.66
CA ASP A 62 -3.42 -10.38 -14.81
C ASP A 62 -2.79 -9.17 -14.08
N ALA A 63 -2.10 -9.41 -12.96
CA ALA A 63 -1.37 -8.36 -12.24
C ALA A 63 -0.09 -7.94 -13.00
N GLU A 64 0.63 -8.89 -13.58
CA GLU A 64 1.81 -8.62 -14.41
C GLU A 64 1.45 -7.83 -15.67
N GLU A 65 0.40 -8.24 -16.40
CA GLU A 65 -0.11 -7.52 -17.58
C GLU A 65 -0.51 -6.07 -17.27
N ARG A 66 -0.96 -5.82 -16.04
CA ARG A 66 -1.32 -4.48 -15.55
C ARG A 66 -0.17 -3.73 -14.90
N GLY A 67 1.06 -4.25 -14.92
CA GLY A 67 2.25 -3.58 -14.44
C GLY A 67 2.44 -3.62 -12.93
N GLN A 68 2.39 -4.81 -12.30
CA GLN A 68 2.65 -4.99 -10.87
C GLN A 68 4.00 -4.39 -10.44
N SER A 69 5.06 -4.70 -11.17
CA SER A 69 6.42 -4.21 -10.88
C SER A 69 6.52 -2.69 -11.00
N GLU A 70 5.89 -2.09 -12.03
CA GLU A 70 5.84 -0.64 -12.20
C GLU A 70 5.11 0.03 -11.05
N ALA A 71 3.94 -0.48 -10.66
CA ALA A 71 3.15 0.11 -9.59
C ALA A 71 3.88 0.10 -8.24
N ILE A 72 4.61 -0.98 -7.94
CA ILE A 72 5.47 -1.08 -6.76
C ILE A 72 6.62 -0.06 -6.87
N GLY A 73 7.41 -0.11 -7.95
CA GLY A 73 8.56 0.78 -8.13
C GLY A 73 8.19 2.26 -8.12
N ARG A 74 7.04 2.62 -8.72
CA ARG A 74 6.52 3.98 -8.72
C ARG A 74 6.14 4.45 -7.32
N ASN A 75 5.58 3.58 -6.48
CA ASN A 75 5.31 3.91 -5.09
C ASN A 75 6.60 4.16 -4.31
N LEU A 76 7.61 3.30 -4.46
CA LEU A 76 8.90 3.48 -3.78
C LEU A 76 9.51 4.85 -4.10
N TYR A 77 9.52 5.19 -5.40
CA TYR A 77 10.02 6.47 -5.88
C TYR A 77 9.22 7.66 -5.31
N VAL A 78 7.90 7.62 -5.39
CA VAL A 78 7.06 8.72 -4.89
C VAL A 78 7.18 8.89 -3.38
N MET A 79 7.18 7.79 -2.61
CA MET A 79 7.27 7.85 -1.16
C MET A 79 8.60 8.46 -0.70
N ALA A 80 9.70 8.19 -1.40
CA ALA A 80 11.00 8.78 -1.11
C ALA A 80 11.06 10.31 -1.32
N GLU A 81 10.13 10.88 -2.09
CA GLU A 81 10.06 12.31 -2.40
C GLU A 81 8.96 13.07 -1.64
N LEU A 82 8.09 12.37 -0.88
CA LEU A 82 6.96 13.01 -0.20
C LEU A 82 7.46 14.03 0.82
N GLN A 83 6.85 15.22 0.81
CA GLN A 83 7.22 16.33 1.70
C GLN A 83 6.43 16.35 3.02
N VAL A 84 5.67 15.29 3.32
CA VAL A 84 4.90 15.12 4.57
C VAL A 84 5.46 13.94 5.36
N PRO A 85 5.36 13.97 6.71
CA PRO A 85 5.80 12.83 7.52
C PRO A 85 5.05 11.55 7.16
N ILE A 86 5.79 10.45 7.05
CA ILE A 86 5.25 9.11 6.85
C ILE A 86 5.61 8.27 8.07
N VAL A 87 4.64 7.59 8.66
CA VAL A 87 4.88 6.60 9.72
C VAL A 87 4.42 5.25 9.23
N VAL A 88 5.38 4.34 9.07
CA VAL A 88 5.16 2.98 8.60
C VAL A 88 5.08 2.04 9.80
N THR A 89 3.99 1.26 9.89
CA THR A 89 3.81 0.26 10.94
C THR A 89 3.47 -1.10 10.35
N VAL A 90 4.27 -2.12 10.67
CA VAL A 90 3.93 -3.52 10.36
C VAL A 90 3.06 -4.07 11.49
N ILE A 91 1.81 -4.44 11.16
CA ILE A 91 0.82 -4.95 12.14
C ILE A 91 0.53 -6.45 11.97
N GLY A 92 1.12 -7.08 10.96
CA GLY A 92 1.03 -8.51 10.70
C GLY A 92 2.20 -8.97 9.83
N GLU A 93 1.93 -9.45 8.63
CA GLU A 93 2.99 -9.91 7.71
C GLU A 93 3.58 -8.76 6.87
N GLY A 94 4.90 -8.77 6.68
CA GLY A 94 5.65 -7.79 5.89
C GLY A 94 6.21 -8.36 4.58
N GLY A 95 5.36 -8.92 3.72
CA GLY A 95 5.76 -9.66 2.53
C GLY A 95 6.42 -8.82 1.42
N SER A 96 7.76 -8.85 1.36
CA SER A 96 8.60 -8.43 0.21
C SER A 96 8.21 -7.09 -0.43
N GLY A 97 8.35 -6.96 -1.75
CA GLY A 97 8.04 -5.72 -2.49
C GLY A 97 6.59 -5.26 -2.37
N GLY A 98 5.65 -6.17 -2.08
CA GLY A 98 4.26 -5.80 -1.87
C GLY A 98 4.02 -5.02 -0.57
N ALA A 99 4.73 -5.42 0.50
CA ALA A 99 4.77 -4.63 1.73
C ALA A 99 5.53 -3.32 1.55
N LEU A 100 6.70 -3.37 0.88
CA LEU A 100 7.56 -2.20 0.67
C LEU A 100 6.88 -1.10 -0.15
N ALA A 101 5.95 -1.45 -1.04
CA ALA A 101 5.19 -0.51 -1.86
C ALA A 101 4.34 0.50 -1.07
N ILE A 102 4.16 0.32 0.24
CA ILE A 102 3.61 1.35 1.16
C ILE A 102 4.47 1.52 2.41
N GLY A 103 5.74 1.10 2.34
CA GLY A 103 6.62 0.92 3.50
C GLY A 103 7.88 1.78 3.50
N VAL A 104 7.97 2.79 2.63
CA VAL A 104 9.05 3.80 2.65
C VAL A 104 8.58 4.99 3.47
N GLY A 105 9.25 5.29 4.58
CA GLY A 105 8.93 6.41 5.46
C GLY A 105 10.10 6.83 6.33
#